data_AF-A0A7S1XIC3-F1
#
_entry.id   AF-A0A7S1XIC3-F1
#
_cell.length_a   1.000
_cell.length_b   1.000
_cell.length_c   1.000
_cell.angle_alpha   90.00
_cell.angle_beta   90.00
_cell.angle_gamma   90.00
#
_symmetry.space_group_name_H-M   'P 1'
#
loop_
_entity.id
_entity.type
_entity.pdbx_description
1 polymer ?
#
loop_
_entity_poly.entity_id
_entity_poly.type
_entity_poly.pdbx_seq_one_letter_code
_entity_poly.pdbx_strand_id
1 'polypeptide(L)'
;MRHGNGFQLQGLEETLHTMKEGGVRRVIIPPHMGFVSSDVGPVPEWARDRKKLNEALKQSGEFVVMDVELVEVKNIPDPHGYYSDSAPTTQEQLAKEIRETKMRRSKATASE
;
A
#
# COMPACT_ATOMS: atom_id res chain seq x y z
N MET A 1 -9.01 -1.04 0.12
CA MET A 1 -8.04 -0.10 -0.50
C MET A 1 -6.93 0.16 0.49
N ARG A 2 -5.66 0.16 0.08
CA ARG A 2 -4.53 0.67 0.88
C ARG A 2 -4.29 2.11 0.41
N HIS A 3 -4.15 3.07 1.33
CA HIS A 3 -3.83 4.47 0.99
C HIS A 3 -2.36 4.77 1.28
N GLY A 4 -1.80 5.80 0.66
CA GLY A 4 -0.44 6.30 0.90
C GLY A 4 0.66 5.49 0.21
N ASN A 5 0.31 4.64 -0.76
CA ASN A 5 1.26 3.86 -1.55
C ASN A 5 1.37 4.35 -3.01
N GLY A 6 0.66 5.42 -3.37
CA GLY A 6 0.71 6.06 -4.69
C GLY A 6 -0.06 5.33 -5.80
N PHE A 7 -0.85 4.30 -5.47
CA PHE A 7 -1.65 3.56 -6.45
C PHE A 7 -3.08 4.10 -6.59
N GLN A 8 -3.44 5.12 -5.82
CA GLN A 8 -4.75 5.76 -5.91
C GLN A 8 -4.62 7.25 -6.23
N LEU A 9 -5.71 7.82 -6.73
CA LEU A 9 -5.80 9.25 -7.02
C LEU A 9 -5.40 10.03 -5.77
N GLN A 10 -4.41 10.91 -5.89
CA GLN A 10 -3.92 11.70 -4.77
C GLN A 10 -5.07 12.45 -4.08
N GLY A 11 -5.98 13.06 -4.86
CA GLY A 11 -7.13 13.77 -4.31
C GLY A 11 -8.13 12.87 -3.56
N LEU A 12 -8.17 11.57 -3.87
CA LEU A 12 -8.93 10.59 -3.10
C LEU A 12 -8.20 10.20 -1.81
N GLU A 13 -6.87 10.05 -1.83
CA GLU A 13 -6.10 9.73 -0.62
C GLU A 13 -6.18 10.84 0.43
N GLU A 14 -5.88 12.08 0.04
CA GLU A 14 -6.02 13.28 0.89
C GLU A 14 -7.45 13.41 1.43
N THR A 15 -8.39 12.98 0.60
CA THR A 15 -9.79 12.95 0.96
C THR A 15 -10.05 12.03 2.13
N LEU A 16 -9.56 10.78 2.06
CA LEU A 16 -9.79 9.79 3.10
C LEU A 16 -9.13 10.20 4.43
N HIS A 17 -7.99 10.90 4.40
CA HIS A 17 -7.30 11.37 5.62
C HIS A 17 -8.10 12.40 6.43
N THR A 18 -9.08 13.06 5.80
CA THR A 18 -9.95 14.03 6.46
C THR A 18 -11.32 13.46 6.82
N MET A 19 -11.57 12.17 6.52
CA MET A 19 -12.84 11.50 6.80
C MET A 19 -12.81 10.73 8.14
N LYS A 20 -14.00 10.44 8.65
CA LYS A 20 -14.22 9.48 9.74
C LYS A 20 -14.95 8.26 9.18
N GLU A 21 -14.76 7.10 9.80
CA GLU A 21 -15.54 5.90 9.52
C GLU A 21 -17.05 6.18 9.56
N GLY A 22 -17.79 5.59 8.62
CA GLY A 22 -19.20 5.86 8.34
C GLY A 22 -19.50 7.18 7.61
N GLY A 23 -18.48 7.99 7.30
CA GLY A 23 -18.66 9.28 6.63
C GLY A 23 -18.94 9.14 5.13
N VAL A 24 -19.88 9.93 4.61
CA VAL A 24 -20.21 10.04 3.18
C VAL A 24 -19.98 11.47 2.71
N ARG A 25 -19.33 11.66 1.56
CA ARG A 25 -19.11 12.99 0.98
C ARG A 25 -18.94 12.98 -0.53
N ARG A 26 -19.29 14.10 -1.15
CA ARG A 26 -18.94 14.40 -2.54
C ARG A 26 -17.60 15.14 -2.60
N VAL A 27 -16.70 14.66 -3.42
CA VAL A 27 -15.35 15.21 -3.60
C VAL A 27 -15.21 15.73 -5.02
N ILE A 28 -14.60 16.90 -5.14
CA ILE A 28 -14.23 17.51 -6.43
C ILE A 28 -12.71 17.50 -6.50
N ILE A 29 -12.15 16.63 -7.34
CA ILE A 29 -10.72 16.40 -7.46
C ILE A 29 -10.20 17.15 -8.69
N PRO A 30 -9.25 18.09 -8.55
CA PRO A 30 -8.68 18.78 -9.69
C PRO A 30 -7.84 17.85 -10.58
N PRO A 31 -7.62 18.19 -11.86
CA PRO A 31 -6.98 17.30 -12.84
C PRO A 31 -5.60 16.79 -12.40
N HIS A 32 -4.79 17.67 -11.80
CA HIS A 32 -3.44 17.34 -11.33
C HIS A 32 -3.40 16.41 -10.10
N MET A 33 -4.54 16.21 -9.42
CA MET A 33 -4.69 15.27 -8.30
C MET A 33 -5.60 14.07 -8.66
N GLY A 34 -6.07 14.03 -9.91
CA GLY A 34 -6.94 12.98 -10.45
C GLY A 34 -6.14 11.91 -11.21
N PHE A 35 -6.65 11.51 -12.38
CA PHE A 35 -6.06 10.46 -13.21
C PHE A 35 -4.86 10.98 -14.01
N VAL A 36 -3.75 11.23 -13.32
CA VAL A 36 -2.49 11.72 -13.93
C VAL A 36 -1.72 10.63 -14.68
N SER A 37 -1.97 9.35 -14.38
CA SER A 37 -1.40 8.19 -15.06
C SER A 37 -2.46 7.09 -15.25
N SER A 38 -2.16 6.09 -16.08
CA SER A 38 -3.05 4.93 -16.26
C SER A 38 -3.08 3.99 -15.06
N ASP A 39 -2.11 4.13 -14.15
CA ASP A 39 -1.83 3.17 -13.09
C ASP A 39 -2.47 3.57 -11.75
N VAL A 40 -3.09 4.76 -11.70
CA VAL A 40 -3.82 5.24 -10.53
C VAL A 40 -5.29 4.82 -10.57
N GLY A 41 -5.74 4.18 -9.50
CA GLY A 41 -7.15 3.81 -9.29
C GLY A 41 -7.90 4.81 -8.42
N PRO A 42 -9.23 4.69 -8.31
CA PRO A 42 -10.03 3.53 -8.70
C PRO A 42 -10.36 3.51 -10.19
N VAL A 43 -10.16 2.36 -10.82
CA VAL A 43 -10.47 2.14 -12.25
C VAL A 43 -11.68 1.19 -12.35
N PRO A 44 -12.66 1.45 -13.23
CA PRO A 44 -13.81 0.56 -13.40
C PRO A 44 -13.42 -0.89 -13.75
N GLU A 45 -14.15 -1.86 -13.19
CA GLU A 45 -13.91 -3.29 -13.40
C GLU A 45 -14.15 -3.72 -14.85
N TRP A 46 -15.16 -3.15 -15.52
CA TRP A 46 -15.52 -3.49 -16.88
C TRP A 46 -14.73 -2.67 -17.90
N ALA A 47 -14.21 -3.33 -18.94
CA ALA A 47 -13.41 -2.68 -19.99
C ALA A 47 -14.15 -1.54 -20.70
N ARG A 48 -15.46 -1.71 -20.91
CA ARG A 48 -16.34 -0.69 -21.49
C ARG A 48 -16.41 0.58 -20.65
N ASP A 49 -16.49 0.44 -19.33
CA ASP A 49 -16.54 1.58 -18.41
C ASP A 49 -15.18 2.26 -18.30
N ARG A 50 -14.08 1.50 -18.34
CA ARG A 50 -12.72 2.07 -18.45
C ARG A 50 -12.55 2.89 -19.71
N LYS A 51 -13.05 2.39 -20.85
CA LYS A 51 -12.99 3.12 -22.13
C LYS A 51 -13.75 4.44 -22.01
N LYS A 52 -14.95 4.41 -21.44
CA LYS A 52 -15.77 5.60 -21.20
C LYS A 52 -15.07 6.61 -20.27
N LEU A 53 -14.47 6.14 -19.18
CA LEU A 53 -13.66 6.97 -18.28
C LEU A 53 -12.50 7.64 -19.05
N ASN A 54 -11.72 6.86 -19.79
CA ASN A 54 -10.58 7.38 -20.55
C ASN A 54 -10.99 8.38 -21.62
N GLU A 55 -12.13 8.17 -22.30
CA GLU A 55 -12.69 9.13 -23.24
C GLU A 55 -13.13 10.43 -22.55
N ALA A 56 -13.78 10.34 -21.40
CA ALA A 56 -14.19 11.51 -20.61
C ALA A 56 -12.99 12.33 -20.12
N LEU A 57 -11.92 11.66 -19.67
CA LEU A 57 -10.69 12.32 -19.22
C LEU A 57 -9.97 13.06 -20.36
N LYS A 58 -9.96 12.49 -21.57
CA LYS A 58 -9.36 13.12 -22.76
C LYS A 58 -10.12 14.36 -23.23
N GLN A 59 -11.44 14.37 -23.09
CA GLN A 59 -12.28 15.47 -23.56
C GLN A 59 -12.30 16.63 -22.58
N SER A 60 -12.30 16.34 -21.28
CA SER A 60 -12.56 17.34 -20.26
C SER A 60 -11.27 17.95 -19.72
N GLY A 61 -10.24 17.14 -19.38
CA GLY A 61 -9.15 17.65 -18.53
C GLY A 61 -9.68 18.40 -17.29
N GLU A 62 -10.93 18.11 -16.88
CA GLU A 62 -11.68 18.81 -15.85
C GLU A 62 -11.56 18.08 -14.50
N PHE A 63 -12.27 18.62 -13.52
CA PHE A 63 -12.42 18.02 -12.21
C PHE A 63 -13.10 16.65 -12.28
N VAL A 64 -12.59 15.70 -11.49
CA VAL A 64 -13.26 14.42 -11.24
C VAL A 64 -14.17 14.60 -10.03
N VAL A 65 -15.46 14.35 -10.21
CA VAL A 65 -16.44 14.40 -9.12
C VAL A 65 -16.80 12.98 -8.70
N MET A 66 -16.67 12.69 -7.39
CA MET A 66 -16.93 11.36 -6.84
C MET A 66 -17.71 11.46 -5.53
N ASP A 67 -18.69 10.58 -5.36
CA ASP A 67 -19.29 10.31 -4.06
C ASP A 67 -18.47 9.21 -3.37
N VAL A 68 -18.01 9.47 -2.15
CA VAL A 68 -17.11 8.61 -1.39
C VAL A 68 -17.73 8.30 -0.04
N GLU A 69 -17.78 7.02 0.29
CA GLU A 69 -18.17 6.50 1.60
C GLU A 69 -16.97 5.80 2.24
N LEU A 70 -16.60 6.21 3.45
CA LEU A 70 -15.57 5.53 4.25
C LEU A 70 -16.24 4.52 5.16
N VAL A 71 -16.37 3.28 4.69
CA VAL A 71 -17.11 2.23 5.42
C VAL A 71 -16.36 1.78 6.68
N GLU A 72 -15.08 1.43 6.56
CA GLU A 72 -14.28 0.81 7.63
C GLU A 72 -12.78 1.10 7.41
N VAL A 73 -12.03 1.36 8.48
CA VAL A 73 -10.57 1.52 8.46
C VAL A 73 -9.94 0.33 9.19
N LYS A 74 -9.17 -0.47 8.45
CA LYS A 74 -8.44 -1.62 8.99
C LYS A 74 -6.97 -1.28 9.20
N ASN A 75 -6.52 -1.41 10.44
CA ASN A 75 -5.09 -1.34 10.76
C ASN A 75 -4.44 -2.70 10.43
N ILE A 76 -3.51 -2.68 9.48
CA ILE A 76 -2.73 -3.88 9.13
C ILE A 76 -1.59 -3.98 10.16
N PRO A 77 -1.49 -5.07 10.96
CA PRO A 77 -0.54 -5.18 12.07
C PRO A 77 0.94 -5.14 11.65
N ASP A 78 1.25 -5.34 10.38
CA ASP A 78 2.61 -5.26 9.84
C ASP A 78 2.57 -4.79 8.36
N PRO A 79 2.89 -3.51 8.08
CA PRO A 79 2.87 -2.96 6.73
C PRO A 79 4.07 -3.38 5.86
N HIS A 80 5.10 -4.02 6.46
CA HIS A 80 6.33 -4.46 5.80
C HIS A 80 6.32 -5.98 5.49
N GLY A 81 5.41 -6.72 6.12
CA GLY A 81 5.24 -8.16 5.92
C GLY A 81 6.15 -8.99 6.82
N TYR A 82 5.71 -10.21 7.13
CA TYR A 82 6.49 -11.17 7.90
C TYR A 82 7.68 -11.66 7.06
N TYR A 83 8.78 -10.90 7.03
CA TYR A 83 10.06 -11.47 6.64
C TYR A 83 10.34 -12.64 7.59
N SER A 84 10.24 -13.86 7.08
CA SER A 84 10.52 -15.09 7.82
C SER A 84 12.01 -15.39 7.94
N ASP A 85 12.87 -14.48 7.47
CA ASP A 85 14.28 -14.53 7.82
C ASP A 85 14.32 -14.35 9.32
N SER A 86 14.55 -15.45 10.02
CA SER A 86 14.62 -15.54 11.47
C SER A 86 15.81 -14.72 11.95
N ALA A 87 15.64 -13.39 11.95
CA ALA A 87 16.49 -12.49 12.68
C ALA A 87 16.23 -12.79 14.17
N PRO A 88 17.27 -13.12 14.95
CA PRO A 88 17.09 -13.37 16.37
C PRO A 88 16.45 -12.13 17.00
N THR A 89 15.25 -12.33 17.54
CA THR A 89 14.38 -11.26 18.03
C THR A 89 14.92 -10.62 19.31
N THR A 90 15.96 -11.21 19.90
CA THR A 90 16.63 -10.74 21.13
C THR A 90 18.15 -10.91 21.04
N GLN A 91 18.88 -10.04 21.75
CA GLN A 91 20.35 -10.13 21.85
C GLN A 91 20.82 -11.49 22.39
N GLU A 92 20.01 -12.11 23.24
CA GLU A 92 20.30 -13.41 23.84
C GLU A 92 20.22 -14.56 22.81
N GLN A 93 19.21 -14.54 21.94
CA GLN A 93 19.08 -15.50 20.84
C GLN A 93 20.23 -15.34 19.83
N LEU A 94 20.62 -14.10 19.52
CA LEU A 94 21.77 -13.82 18.64
C LEU A 94 23.08 -14.35 19.23
N ALA A 95 23.31 -14.11 20.53
CA ALA A 95 24.51 -14.59 21.20
C ALA A 95 24.59 -16.12 21.23
N LYS A 96 23.44 -16.80 21.42
CA LYS A 96 23.34 -18.26 21.37
C LYS A 96 23.68 -18.81 19.98
N GLU A 97 23.13 -18.21 18.93
CA GLU A 97 23.35 -18.63 17.55
C GLU A 97 24.81 -18.42 17.09
N ILE A 98 25.42 -17.29 17.47
CA ILE A 98 26.85 -17.04 17.23
C ILE A 98 27.70 -18.10 17.94
N ARG A 99 27.37 -18.45 19.19
CA ARG A 99 28.09 -19.46 19.96
C ARG A 99 27.98 -20.85 19.32
N GLU A 100 26.78 -21.25 18.90
CA GLU A 100 26.55 -22.54 18.24
C GLU A 100 27.27 -22.60 16.88
N THR A 101 27.26 -21.51 16.11
CA THR A 101 27.94 -21.43 14.82
C THR A 101 29.46 -21.52 14.97
N LYS A 102 30.03 -20.87 15.99
CA LYS A 102 31.47 -20.98 16.32
C LYS A 102 31.85 -22.41 16.72
N MET A 103 31.01 -23.08 17.52
CA MET A 103 31.24 -24.48 17.94
C MET A 103 31.14 -25.47 16.77
N ARG A 104 30.26 -25.22 15.79
CA ARG A 104 30.19 -26.01 14.55
C ARG A 104 31.44 -25.84 13.70
N ARG A 105 31.92 -24.61 13.53
CA ARG A 105 33.16 -24.31 12.78
C ARG A 105 34.39 -24.94 13.44
N SER A 106 34.51 -24.87 14.76
CA SER A 106 35.65 -25.46 15.48
C SER A 106 35.70 -26.99 15.39
N LYS A 107 34.53 -27.66 15.36
CA LYS A 107 34.46 -29.11 15.14
C LYS A 107 34.81 -29.50 13.69
N ALA A 108 34.44 -28.68 12.71
CA ALA A 108 34.79 -28.91 11.31
C ALA A 108 36.30 -28.79 11.07
N THR A 109 36.98 -27.84 11.71
CA THR A 109 38.45 -27.68 11.62
C THR A 109 39.26 -28.67 12.43
N ALA A 110 38.64 -29.46 13.32
CA ALA A 110 39.31 -30.50 14.12
C ALA A 110 39.16 -31.91 13.53
N SER A 111 38.56 -32.01 12.33
CA SER A 111 38.28 -33.27 11.62
C SER A 111 39.07 -33.39 10.29
N GLU A 112 40.05 -32.50 10.06
CA GLU A 112 41.13 -32.61 9.07
C GLU A 112 42.46 -32.87 9.79
#